data_AF-A0A0D9YIG9-F1
#
_entry.id   AF-A0A0D9YIG9-F1
#
_cell.length_a   1.000
_cell.length_b   1.000
_cell.length_c   1.000
_cell.angle_alpha   90.00
_cell.angle_beta   90.00
_cell.angle_gamma   90.00
#
_symmetry.space_group_name_H-M   'P 1'
#
loop_
_entity.id
_entity.type
_entity.pdbx_description
1 polymer ?
#
loop_
_entity_poly.entity_id
_entity_poly.type
_entity_poly.pdbx_seq_one_letter_code
_entity_poly.pdbx_strand_id
1 'polypeptide(L)'
;MPTTTSDQGREQHIKFAVTILINHGRNANYMQRLTEPSDPAPGMFSLQMDPSGANQYTLLWNNSIEYWASGNWTGDSFTGVPEMSPASAYPNSAYTFQFIDNDQEVSFMYNVTDDALLTRNVIDMSGQTQAWVWVDAARAWVLYFSQPKLMCGVYGICGAYSKCSSNAVLSCTCLKGFSESPRNGNPGNQTAGCRRNVPLQCGHGDSAKVKNQEGFYMIGGAHLPDKAQGTDAANVHSC
;
A
#
# COMPACT_ATOMS: atom_id res chain seq x y z
N MET A 1 -10.45 -29.32 45.89
CA MET A 1 -10.70 -28.00 45.25
C MET A 1 -9.36 -27.30 45.11
N PRO A 2 -8.73 -27.33 43.93
CA PRO A 2 -7.61 -26.46 43.62
C PRO A 2 -8.11 -25.24 42.82
N THR A 3 -7.80 -24.06 43.33
CA THR A 3 -7.93 -22.76 42.68
C THR A 3 -6.93 -22.66 41.53
N THR A 4 -7.44 -22.48 40.31
CA THR A 4 -6.67 -22.12 39.12
C THR A 4 -6.43 -20.60 39.11
N THR A 5 -5.19 -20.17 39.36
CA THR A 5 -4.70 -18.87 38.92
C THR A 5 -4.26 -18.99 37.46
N SER A 6 -4.91 -18.23 36.58
CA SER A 6 -4.54 -18.09 35.18
C SER A 6 -3.21 -17.37 35.05
N ASP A 7 -2.19 -18.07 34.57
CA ASP A 7 -0.92 -17.48 34.15
C ASP A 7 -1.18 -16.72 32.84
N GLN A 8 -1.45 -15.41 32.97
CA GLN A 8 -1.62 -14.53 31.83
C GLN A 8 -0.24 -14.26 31.26
N GLY A 9 0.05 -14.99 30.18
CA GLY A 9 1.32 -14.99 29.47
C GLY A 9 1.88 -13.59 29.27
N ARG A 10 3.10 -13.42 29.77
CA ARG A 10 3.98 -12.28 29.56
C ARG A 10 4.24 -12.13 28.06
N GLU A 11 3.46 -11.30 27.38
CA GLU A 11 3.74 -10.91 25.99
C GLU A 11 5.13 -10.28 25.96
N GLN A 12 6.02 -10.91 25.18
CA GLN A 12 7.40 -10.51 25.07
C GLN A 12 7.49 -9.10 24.48
N HIS A 13 8.35 -8.27 25.06
CA HIS A 13 8.62 -6.91 24.63
C HIS A 13 9.27 -6.90 23.24
N ILE A 14 8.48 -6.86 22.17
CA ILE A 14 9.02 -6.81 20.81
C ILE A 14 9.29 -5.34 20.45
N LYS A 15 10.54 -4.89 20.67
CA LYS A 15 11.08 -3.69 20.05
C LYS A 15 11.45 -4.06 18.60
N PHE A 16 10.68 -3.61 17.63
CA PHE A 16 11.11 -3.70 16.23
C PHE A 16 12.00 -2.49 15.92
N ALA A 17 13.33 -2.66 15.97
CA ALA A 17 14.20 -1.81 15.17
C ALA A 17 14.06 -2.30 13.74
N VAL A 18 13.27 -1.61 12.91
CA VAL A 18 13.24 -1.92 11.48
C VAL A 18 14.38 -1.14 10.85
N THR A 19 15.51 -1.81 10.68
CA THR A 19 16.64 -1.32 9.91
C THR A 19 16.42 -1.71 8.45
N ILE A 20 16.22 -0.73 7.57
CA ILE A 20 16.18 -0.97 6.12
C ILE A 20 17.60 -0.77 5.61
N LEU A 21 18.34 -1.86 5.37
CA LEU A 21 19.73 -1.86 4.92
C LEU A 21 19.83 -2.15 3.41
N ILE A 22 20.65 -1.38 2.69
CA ILE A 22 21.26 -1.80 1.42
C ILE A 22 22.78 -1.68 1.55
N ASN A 23 23.48 -2.83 1.54
CA ASN A 23 24.94 -2.85 1.44
C ASN A 23 25.38 -2.63 -0.02
N HIS A 24 26.30 -1.69 -0.24
CA HIS A 24 26.97 -1.53 -1.52
C HIS A 24 28.00 -2.67 -1.70
N GLY A 25 27.51 -3.83 -2.12
CA GLY A 25 28.34 -4.99 -2.43
C GLY A 25 27.73 -6.28 -1.88
N ARG A 26 27.04 -7.00 -2.77
CA ARG A 26 26.27 -8.25 -2.57
C ARG A 26 24.82 -8.01 -2.10
N ASN A 27 23.90 -8.05 -3.07
CA ASN A 27 22.49 -8.46 -2.99
C ASN A 27 21.95 -8.80 -1.58
N ALA A 28 21.78 -7.79 -0.73
CA ALA A 28 21.13 -7.95 0.56
C ALA A 28 20.03 -6.88 0.66
N ASN A 29 18.96 -7.09 -0.10
CA ASN A 29 17.72 -6.33 0.04
C ASN A 29 17.03 -6.85 1.30
N TYR A 30 17.09 -6.12 2.43
CA TYR A 30 16.26 -6.46 3.58
C TYR A 30 14.84 -5.93 3.34
N MET A 31 14.03 -6.75 2.68
CA MET A 31 12.60 -6.52 2.50
C MET A 31 11.87 -6.89 3.80
N GLN A 32 11.23 -5.93 4.47
CA GLN A 32 10.22 -6.30 5.46
C GLN A 32 9.02 -6.86 4.69
N ARG A 33 8.93 -8.19 4.64
CA ARG A 33 7.88 -8.91 3.92
C ARG A 33 6.86 -9.41 4.94
N LEU A 34 5.59 -9.18 4.64
CA LEU A 34 4.48 -9.66 5.47
C LEU A 34 4.58 -11.17 5.65
N THR A 35 4.18 -11.67 6.80
CA THR A 35 3.90 -13.10 6.97
C THR A 35 2.51 -13.17 7.58
N GLU A 36 1.58 -13.85 6.89
CA GLU A 36 0.24 -14.04 7.45
C GLU A 36 0.37 -14.91 8.71
N PRO A 37 -0.33 -14.61 9.82
CA PRO A 37 -0.27 -15.43 11.03
C PRO A 37 -0.65 -16.91 10.77
N SER A 38 -1.46 -17.15 9.73
CA SER A 38 -1.88 -18.47 9.26
C SER A 38 -1.12 -19.00 8.04
N ASP A 39 -0.32 -18.18 7.36
CA ASP A 39 0.45 -18.58 6.19
C ASP A 39 1.88 -18.00 6.26
N PRO A 40 2.91 -18.84 6.49
CA PRO A 40 4.30 -18.41 6.55
C PRO A 40 4.83 -17.89 5.19
N ALA A 41 4.02 -17.96 4.11
CA ALA A 41 4.36 -17.39 2.82
C ALA A 41 4.61 -15.89 2.95
N PRO A 42 5.75 -15.39 2.43
CA PRO A 42 6.03 -13.98 2.51
C PRO A 42 5.05 -13.20 1.60
N GLY A 43 4.37 -12.21 2.15
CA GLY A 43 3.27 -11.46 1.52
C GLY A 43 3.69 -10.62 0.31
N MET A 44 2.68 -10.02 -0.33
CA MET A 44 2.82 -9.34 -1.63
C MET A 44 3.41 -7.94 -1.53
N PHE A 45 3.34 -7.31 -0.36
CA PHE A 45 3.85 -5.96 -0.15
C PHE A 45 5.21 -5.99 0.54
N SER A 46 6.10 -5.12 0.09
CA SER A 46 7.42 -4.92 0.67
C SER A 46 7.84 -3.46 0.61
N LEU A 47 8.85 -3.13 1.40
CA LEU A 47 9.50 -1.82 1.43
C LEU A 47 10.99 -2.03 1.18
N GLN A 48 11.61 -1.15 0.38
CA GLN A 48 13.05 -1.12 0.16
C GLN A 48 13.56 0.32 0.00
N MET A 49 14.88 0.55 0.14
CA MET A 49 15.47 1.79 -0.38
C MET A 49 15.49 1.77 -1.91
N ASP A 50 15.42 2.95 -2.53
CA ASP A 50 15.38 3.07 -3.99
C ASP A 50 16.70 2.56 -4.62
N PRO A 51 16.65 1.50 -5.47
CA PRO A 51 17.83 0.91 -6.07
C PRO A 51 18.47 1.79 -7.16
N SER A 52 17.79 2.85 -7.61
CA SER A 52 18.35 3.83 -8.56
C SER A 52 19.36 4.79 -7.93
N GLY A 53 19.46 4.79 -6.59
CA GLY A 53 20.32 5.70 -5.83
C GLY A 53 19.65 7.03 -5.46
N ALA A 54 18.34 7.17 -5.64
CA ALA A 54 17.61 8.28 -5.05
C ALA A 54 17.49 8.11 -3.53
N ASN A 55 17.54 9.21 -2.78
CA ASN A 55 17.51 9.19 -1.32
C ASN A 55 16.09 9.00 -0.78
N GLN A 56 15.43 7.93 -1.16
CA GLN A 56 14.05 7.62 -0.81
C GLN A 56 13.88 6.11 -0.59
N TYR A 57 12.83 5.74 0.13
CA TYR A 57 12.37 4.36 0.16
C TYR A 57 11.09 4.21 -0.65
N THR A 58 10.86 3.02 -1.18
CA THR A 58 9.75 2.71 -2.05
C THR A 58 8.96 1.53 -1.52
N LEU A 59 7.65 1.58 -1.74
CA LEU A 59 6.75 0.47 -1.46
C LEU A 59 6.48 -0.29 -2.76
N LEU A 60 6.64 -1.60 -2.68
CA LEU A 60 6.55 -2.50 -3.82
C LEU A 60 5.42 -3.49 -3.64
N TRP A 61 4.70 -3.74 -4.74
CA TRP A 61 3.85 -4.89 -4.90
C TRP A 61 4.60 -5.97 -5.69
N ASN A 62 4.53 -7.20 -5.19
CA ASN A 62 5.21 -8.37 -5.72
C ASN A 62 6.70 -8.13 -6.02
N ASN A 63 7.38 -7.34 -5.19
CA ASN A 63 8.80 -6.95 -5.30
C ASN A 63 9.22 -6.36 -6.67
N SER A 64 8.27 -5.88 -7.47
CA SER A 64 8.55 -5.48 -8.86
C SER A 64 7.78 -4.26 -9.33
N ILE A 65 6.61 -4.00 -8.74
CA ILE A 65 5.81 -2.83 -9.08
C ILE A 65 5.89 -1.83 -7.93
N GLU A 66 6.60 -0.75 -8.16
CA GLU A 66 6.55 0.42 -7.27
C GLU A 66 5.18 1.08 -7.37
N TYR A 67 4.55 1.32 -6.23
CA TYR A 67 3.25 2.00 -6.17
C TYR A 67 3.26 3.25 -5.31
N TRP A 68 4.32 3.44 -4.52
CA TRP A 68 4.49 4.64 -3.72
C TRP A 68 5.97 4.82 -3.37
N ALA A 69 6.40 6.07 -3.31
CA ALA A 69 7.74 6.45 -2.90
C ALA A 69 7.66 7.50 -1.80
N SER A 70 8.61 7.46 -0.87
CA SER A 70 8.70 8.42 0.23
C SER A 70 9.05 9.83 -0.23
N GLY A 71 9.57 9.96 -1.45
CA GLY A 71 10.27 11.15 -1.89
C GLY A 71 11.59 11.33 -1.15
N ASN A 72 12.42 12.26 -1.63
CA ASN A 72 13.80 12.39 -1.15
C ASN A 72 13.88 12.78 0.33
N TRP A 73 14.93 12.29 0.98
CA TRP A 73 15.36 12.68 2.31
C TRP A 73 15.84 14.13 2.31
N THR A 74 15.39 14.90 3.30
CA THR A 74 15.67 16.34 3.41
C THR A 74 16.70 16.68 4.48
N GLY A 75 17.22 15.68 5.21
CA GLY A 75 18.05 15.86 6.40
C GLY A 75 17.34 15.39 7.66
N ASP A 76 16.05 15.70 7.79
CA ASP A 76 15.23 15.35 8.96
C ASP A 76 14.02 14.47 8.65
N SER A 77 13.53 14.49 7.40
CA SER A 77 12.34 13.76 6.99
C SER A 77 12.35 13.43 5.49
N PHE A 78 11.54 12.45 5.07
CA PHE A 78 11.22 12.27 3.67
C PHE A 78 10.10 13.22 3.24
N THR A 79 10.21 13.82 2.06
CA THR A 79 9.24 14.83 1.56
C THR A 79 7.79 14.33 1.51
N GLY A 80 7.56 13.04 1.28
CA GLY A 80 6.24 12.39 1.28
C GLY A 80 5.76 11.93 2.67
N VAL A 81 6.56 12.11 3.72
CA VAL A 81 6.27 11.66 5.10
C VAL A 81 6.43 12.81 6.09
N PRO A 82 5.57 13.84 6.02
CA PRO A 82 5.69 15.04 6.86
C PRO A 82 5.55 14.75 8.36
N GLU A 83 4.97 13.61 8.76
CA GLU A 83 4.90 13.17 10.15
C GLU A 83 6.26 12.88 10.79
N MET A 84 7.31 12.69 9.98
CA MET A 84 8.69 12.57 10.46
C MET A 84 9.34 13.92 10.72
N SER A 85 8.77 15.00 10.18
CA SER A 85 9.34 16.33 10.34
C SER A 85 9.26 16.79 11.81
N PRO A 86 10.28 17.51 12.31
CA PRO A 86 10.19 18.19 13.60
C PRO A 86 9.02 19.17 13.70
N ALA A 87 8.56 19.70 12.55
CA ALA A 87 7.40 20.59 12.45
C ALA A 87 6.05 19.86 12.33
N SER A 88 6.03 18.53 12.49
CA SER A 88 4.80 17.75 12.46
C SER A 88 3.84 18.15 13.58
N ALA A 89 2.58 17.69 13.49
CA ALA A 89 1.58 17.90 14.55
C ALA A 89 1.98 17.28 15.91
N TYR A 90 3.07 16.50 15.94
CA TYR A 90 3.58 15.79 17.11
C TYR A 90 5.07 16.15 17.35
N PRO A 91 5.39 17.42 17.66
CA PRO A 91 6.77 17.91 17.73
C PRO A 91 7.62 17.29 18.85
N ASN A 92 7.00 16.56 19.79
CA ASN A 92 7.65 15.83 20.88
C ASN A 92 7.54 14.30 20.71
N SER A 93 7.43 13.81 19.46
CA SER A 93 7.44 12.37 19.23
C SER A 93 8.74 11.77 19.75
N ALA A 94 8.67 10.62 20.42
CA ALA A 94 9.87 9.91 20.86
C ALA A 94 10.67 9.29 19.69
N TYR A 95 10.21 9.47 18.44
CA TYR A 95 10.91 8.97 17.28
C TYR A 95 12.10 9.85 16.90
N THR A 96 13.23 9.19 16.65
CA THR A 96 14.37 9.79 15.95
C THR A 96 14.62 9.03 14.67
N PHE A 97 14.93 9.76 13.60
CA PHE A 97 15.10 9.22 12.27
C PHE A 97 16.53 9.46 11.80
N GLN A 98 17.13 8.46 11.18
CA GLN A 98 18.49 8.53 10.67
C GLN A 98 18.52 7.92 9.27
N PHE A 99 19.13 8.65 8.35
CA PHE A 99 19.40 8.21 7.00
C PHE A 99 20.91 8.20 6.82
N ILE A 100 21.44 7.06 6.38
CA ILE A 100 22.85 6.86 6.13
C ILE A 100 23.02 6.64 4.63
N ASP A 101 23.91 7.39 4.02
CA ASP A 101 24.28 7.27 2.61
C ASP A 101 25.79 7.51 2.52
N ASN A 102 26.53 6.41 2.41
CA ASN A 102 27.98 6.40 2.30
C ASN A 102 28.46 5.23 1.42
N ASP A 103 29.78 5.13 1.19
CA ASP A 103 30.37 4.10 0.33
C ASP A 103 30.11 2.64 0.78
N GLN A 104 29.66 2.43 2.02
CA GLN A 104 29.38 1.11 2.60
C GLN A 104 27.89 0.75 2.53
N GLU A 105 27.01 1.71 2.88
CA GLU A 105 25.58 1.46 2.95
C GLU A 105 24.72 2.69 2.60
N VAL A 106 23.55 2.38 2.04
CA VAL A 106 22.40 3.30 2.00
C VAL A 106 21.31 2.68 2.87
N SER A 107 21.01 3.32 3.99
CA SER A 107 20.08 2.79 4.98
C SER A 107 19.19 3.86 5.59
N PHE A 108 18.01 3.45 6.02
CA PHE A 108 17.11 4.28 6.80
C PHE A 108 16.73 3.54 8.08
N MET A 109 16.80 4.26 9.19
CA MET A 109 16.56 3.75 10.54
C MET A 109 15.69 4.71 11.31
N TYR A 110 14.82 4.16 12.15
CA TYR A 110 14.19 4.91 13.22
C TYR A 110 14.53 4.30 14.57
N ASN A 111 14.51 5.13 15.59
CA ASN A 111 14.64 4.71 16.98
C ASN A 111 13.60 5.42 17.84
N VAL A 112 13.26 4.85 18.99
CA VAL A 112 12.36 5.42 19.98
C VAL A 112 13.17 5.74 21.23
N THR A 113 13.26 7.01 21.59
CA THR A 113 14.10 7.49 22.70
C THR A 113 13.48 7.28 24.08
N ASP A 114 12.16 7.09 24.14
CA ASP A 114 11.44 6.74 25.36
C ASP A 114 11.30 5.22 25.48
N ASP A 115 12.05 4.62 26.39
CA ASP A 115 12.04 3.17 26.64
C ASP A 115 10.70 2.65 27.19
N ALA A 116 9.86 3.52 27.76
CA ALA A 116 8.54 3.14 28.24
C ALA A 116 7.50 3.09 27.10
N LEU A 117 7.77 3.74 25.96
CA LEU A 117 6.84 3.83 24.85
C LEU A 117 6.85 2.55 24.02
N LEU A 118 5.72 1.84 23.97
CA LEU A 118 5.56 0.72 23.06
C LEU A 118 5.13 1.23 21.68
N THR A 119 5.91 0.86 20.67
CA THR A 119 5.63 1.21 19.28
C THR A 119 5.68 -0.03 18.39
N ARG A 120 4.98 0.03 17.26
CA ARG A 120 4.91 -1.06 16.29
C ARG A 120 4.82 -0.47 14.89
N ASN A 121 5.78 -0.80 14.03
CA ASN A 121 5.72 -0.49 12.61
C ASN A 121 5.42 -1.77 11.83
N VAL A 122 4.39 -1.73 11.00
CA VAL A 122 3.93 -2.86 10.19
C VAL A 122 3.60 -2.39 8.79
N ILE A 123 3.80 -3.25 7.80
CA ILE A 123 3.03 -3.17 6.57
C ILE A 123 1.76 -3.97 6.85
N ASP A 124 0.57 -3.43 6.67
CA ASP A 124 -0.66 -4.19 6.90
C ASP A 124 -1.07 -4.97 5.65
N MET A 125 -2.06 -5.87 5.79
CA MET A 125 -2.57 -6.66 4.65
C MET A 125 -3.12 -5.82 3.51
N SER A 126 -3.49 -4.56 3.78
CA SER A 126 -3.96 -3.64 2.75
C SER A 126 -2.83 -3.10 1.89
N GLY A 127 -1.58 -3.23 2.36
CA GLY A 127 -0.36 -2.73 1.74
C GLY A 127 0.09 -1.37 2.26
N GLN A 128 -0.56 -0.80 3.28
CA GLN A 128 -0.04 0.41 3.90
C GLN A 128 1.08 0.07 4.87
N THR A 129 2.15 0.85 4.88
CA THR A 129 3.02 0.94 6.06
C THR A 129 2.34 1.78 7.13
N GLN A 130 2.40 1.34 8.38
CA GLN A 130 1.69 1.93 9.52
C GLN A 130 2.60 1.96 10.74
N ALA A 131 2.69 3.12 11.38
CA ALA A 131 3.30 3.31 12.68
C ALA A 131 2.20 3.35 13.74
N TRP A 132 2.28 2.47 14.73
CA TRP A 132 1.34 2.36 15.85
C TRP A 132 2.05 2.66 17.16
N VAL A 133 1.35 3.32 18.08
CA VAL A 133 1.81 3.62 19.43
C VAL A 133 0.79 3.09 20.43
N TRP A 134 1.26 2.42 21.47
CA TRP A 134 0.41 1.99 22.58
C TRP A 134 0.14 3.17 23.50
N VAL A 135 -1.13 3.43 23.78
CA VAL A 135 -1.54 4.49 24.71
C VAL A 135 -2.13 3.84 25.96
N ASP A 136 -1.38 3.86 27.07
CA ASP A 136 -1.78 3.19 28.32
C ASP A 136 -3.12 3.70 28.87
N ALA A 137 -3.38 5.00 28.76
CA ALA A 137 -4.65 5.60 29.18
C ALA A 137 -5.85 5.03 28.41
N ALA A 138 -5.67 4.69 27.14
CA ALA A 138 -6.70 4.10 26.28
C ALA A 138 -6.66 2.56 26.28
N ARG A 139 -5.59 1.95 26.79
CA ARG A 139 -5.27 0.51 26.68
C ARG A 139 -5.43 0.00 25.24
N ALA A 140 -4.96 0.78 24.28
CA ALA A 140 -5.15 0.51 22.87
C ALA A 140 -3.95 0.97 22.03
N TRP A 141 -3.76 0.29 20.91
CA TRP A 141 -2.89 0.75 19.82
C TRP A 141 -3.58 1.88 19.06
N VAL A 142 -2.90 3.02 18.94
CA VAL A 142 -3.35 4.18 18.18
C VAL A 142 -2.44 4.36 16.98
N LEU A 143 -3.05 4.56 15.80
CA LEU A 143 -2.32 4.81 14.57
C LEU A 143 -1.69 6.20 14.64
N TYR A 144 -0.36 6.25 14.53
CA TYR A 144 0.40 7.49 14.53
C TYR A 144 0.49 8.08 13.12
N PHE A 145 0.92 7.26 12.14
CA PHE A 145 0.83 7.61 10.72
C PHE A 145 0.76 6.35 9.85
N SER A 146 0.31 6.51 8.61
CA SER A 146 0.38 5.49 7.57
C SER A 146 0.80 6.06 6.22
N GLN A 147 1.40 5.21 5.39
CA GLN A 147 1.70 5.53 4.00
C GLN A 147 1.36 4.35 3.09
N PRO A 148 0.82 4.59 1.88
CA PRO A 148 0.26 5.86 1.41
C PRO A 148 -0.93 6.31 2.29
N LYS A 149 -1.08 7.61 2.55
CA LYS A 149 -2.18 8.12 3.41
C LYS A 149 -3.58 7.79 2.89
N LEU A 150 -3.72 7.78 1.57
CA LEU A 150 -4.97 7.42 0.91
C LEU A 150 -4.89 5.96 0.49
N MET A 151 -5.89 5.16 0.88
CA MET A 151 -6.00 3.75 0.47
C MET A 151 -5.92 3.54 -1.04
N CYS A 152 -6.42 4.49 -1.83
CA CYS A 152 -6.35 4.44 -3.29
C CYS A 152 -4.93 4.60 -3.86
N GLY A 153 -3.96 5.02 -3.04
CA GLY A 153 -2.55 5.01 -3.41
C GLY A 153 -1.92 3.62 -3.30
N VAL A 154 -2.59 2.65 -2.67
CA VAL A 154 -2.06 1.29 -2.59
C VAL A 154 -2.39 0.50 -3.85
N TYR A 155 -1.37 -0.19 -4.37
CA TYR A 155 -1.50 -1.02 -5.56
C TYR A 155 -2.55 -2.11 -5.42
N GLY A 156 -3.39 -2.29 -6.45
CA GLY A 156 -4.30 -3.42 -6.52
C GLY A 156 -5.41 -3.42 -5.46
N ILE A 157 -5.63 -2.31 -4.75
CA ILE A 157 -6.70 -2.20 -3.74
C ILE A 157 -8.09 -2.47 -4.35
N CYS A 158 -8.25 -2.10 -5.62
CA CYS A 158 -9.42 -2.36 -6.42
C CYS A 158 -9.06 -3.29 -7.59
N GLY A 159 -9.88 -4.31 -7.80
CA GLY A 159 -9.69 -5.26 -8.90
C GLY A 159 -9.94 -4.65 -10.28
N ALA A 160 -9.73 -5.45 -11.33
CA ALA A 160 -9.86 -5.02 -12.71
C ALA A 160 -11.22 -4.33 -13.00
N TYR A 161 -11.20 -3.31 -13.88
CA TYR A 161 -12.37 -2.55 -14.32
C TYR A 161 -13.18 -1.87 -13.21
N SER A 162 -12.54 -1.58 -12.09
CA SER A 162 -13.08 -0.77 -11.01
C SER A 162 -12.20 0.45 -10.76
N LYS A 163 -12.77 1.47 -10.12
CA LYS A 163 -12.06 2.69 -9.71
C LYS A 163 -12.08 2.80 -8.20
N CYS A 164 -10.97 3.29 -7.66
CA CYS A 164 -10.88 3.62 -6.24
C CYS A 164 -11.40 5.04 -5.98
N SER A 165 -12.13 5.23 -4.88
CA SER A 165 -12.52 6.55 -4.36
C SER A 165 -12.27 6.62 -2.87
N SER A 166 -11.48 7.62 -2.46
CA SER A 166 -11.12 7.86 -1.05
C SER A 166 -12.28 8.35 -0.18
N ASN A 167 -13.40 8.74 -0.78
CA ASN A 167 -14.52 9.40 -0.08
C ASN A 167 -15.70 8.46 0.20
N ALA A 168 -15.59 7.16 -0.13
CA ALA A 168 -16.70 6.21 -0.07
C ALA A 168 -16.49 5.13 1.00
N VAL A 169 -17.59 4.71 1.63
CA VAL A 169 -17.64 3.58 2.61
C VAL A 169 -17.14 2.27 1.99
N LEU A 170 -17.26 2.14 0.65
CA LEU A 170 -16.67 1.10 -0.17
C LEU A 170 -15.66 1.77 -1.11
N SER A 171 -14.38 1.47 -0.95
CA SER A 171 -13.31 2.15 -1.68
C SER A 171 -13.36 1.86 -3.19
N CYS A 172 -13.95 0.74 -3.62
CA CYS A 172 -13.95 0.31 -5.02
C CYS A 172 -15.34 0.32 -5.66
N THR A 173 -15.46 0.94 -6.83
CA THR A 173 -16.71 0.99 -7.62
C THR A 173 -16.47 0.54 -9.06
N CYS A 174 -17.37 -0.28 -9.61
CA CYS A 174 -17.26 -0.69 -11.01
C CYS A 174 -17.38 0.50 -11.97
N LEU A 175 -16.60 0.46 -13.04
CA LEU A 175 -16.74 1.42 -14.13
C LEU A 175 -18.11 1.27 -14.81
N LYS A 176 -18.59 2.35 -15.43
CA LYS A 176 -19.88 2.33 -16.14
C LYS A 176 -19.87 1.24 -17.21
N GLY A 177 -20.91 0.40 -17.21
CA GLY A 177 -21.01 -0.75 -18.12
C GLY A 177 -20.38 -2.05 -17.58
N PHE A 178 -19.90 -2.04 -16.34
CA PHE A 178 -19.39 -3.21 -15.62
C PHE A 178 -20.19 -3.44 -14.33
N SER A 179 -20.24 -4.70 -13.90
CA SER A 179 -20.85 -5.12 -12.63
C SER A 179 -19.88 -6.00 -11.87
N GLU A 180 -20.10 -6.16 -10.58
CA GLU A 180 -19.22 -6.97 -9.74
C GLU A 180 -19.05 -8.38 -10.28
N SER A 181 -17.80 -8.84 -10.29
CA SER A 181 -17.51 -10.25 -10.53
C SER A 181 -18.06 -11.09 -9.37
N PRO A 182 -18.52 -12.34 -9.61
CA PRO A 182 -18.99 -13.20 -8.54
C PRO A 182 -17.92 -13.34 -7.46
N ARG A 183 -18.22 -12.86 -6.25
CA ARG A 183 -17.33 -13.02 -5.10
C ARG A 183 -17.46 -14.49 -4.68
N ASN A 184 -16.38 -15.27 -4.76
CA ASN A 184 -16.35 -16.68 -4.33
C ASN A 184 -16.55 -16.79 -2.79
N GLY A 185 -17.73 -16.45 -2.29
CA GLY A 185 -18.10 -16.52 -0.87
C GLY A 185 -17.47 -15.45 0.04
N ASN A 186 -16.70 -14.48 -0.48
CA ASN A 186 -15.99 -13.51 0.34
C ASN A 186 -16.48 -12.06 0.11
N PRO A 187 -17.51 -11.59 0.85
CA PRO A 187 -18.14 -10.29 0.63
C PRO A 187 -17.24 -9.08 0.89
N GLY A 188 -16.03 -9.26 1.44
CA GLY A 188 -15.02 -8.20 1.61
C GLY A 188 -13.95 -8.13 0.50
N ASN A 189 -13.91 -9.08 -0.43
CA ASN A 189 -12.82 -9.15 -1.41
C ASN A 189 -13.03 -8.16 -2.59
N GLN A 190 -12.51 -6.94 -2.43
CA GLN A 190 -12.56 -5.89 -3.45
C GLN A 190 -11.57 -6.11 -4.61
N THR A 191 -10.68 -7.10 -4.51
CA THR A 191 -9.69 -7.43 -5.56
C THR A 191 -10.28 -8.27 -6.71
N ALA A 192 -11.46 -8.87 -6.53
CA ALA A 192 -12.13 -9.64 -7.59
C ALA A 192 -12.55 -8.78 -8.80
N GLY A 193 -12.65 -7.46 -8.60
CA GLY A 193 -12.94 -6.50 -9.66
C GLY A 193 -14.33 -6.65 -10.25
N CYS A 194 -14.47 -6.20 -11.48
CA CYS A 194 -15.73 -6.13 -12.19
C CYS A 194 -15.64 -6.83 -13.54
N ARG A 195 -16.77 -7.30 -14.05
CA ARG A 195 -16.91 -7.88 -15.39
C ARG A 195 -17.79 -6.99 -16.25
N ARG A 196 -17.51 -6.99 -17.55
CA ARG A 196 -18.31 -6.25 -18.52
C ARG A 196 -19.74 -6.81 -18.56
N ASN A 197 -20.73 -5.93 -18.59
CA ASN A 197 -22.15 -6.33 -18.61
C ASN A 197 -22.57 -6.94 -19.95
N VAL A 198 -21.95 -6.48 -21.05
CA VAL A 198 -22.26 -6.88 -22.42
C VAL A 198 -20.95 -7.22 -23.13
N PRO A 199 -20.80 -8.41 -23.73
CA PRO A 199 -19.62 -8.76 -24.52
C PRO A 199 -19.38 -7.79 -25.68
N LEU A 200 -18.10 -7.53 -26.00
CA LEU A 200 -17.74 -6.78 -27.21
C LEU A 200 -17.97 -7.67 -28.45
N GLN A 201 -18.42 -7.07 -29.54
CA GLN A 201 -18.79 -7.72 -30.81
C GLN A 201 -17.90 -7.31 -31.98
N CYS A 202 -16.76 -6.70 -31.69
CA CYS A 202 -15.89 -6.17 -32.72
C CYS A 202 -15.44 -7.24 -33.74
N GLY A 203 -15.64 -6.97 -35.04
CA GLY A 203 -15.24 -7.86 -36.14
C GLY A 203 -16.29 -8.84 -36.66
N HIS A 204 -17.52 -8.89 -36.10
CA HIS A 204 -18.61 -9.62 -36.74
C HIS A 204 -19.20 -8.79 -37.89
N GLY A 205 -18.92 -9.19 -39.13
CA GLY A 205 -19.19 -8.48 -40.39
C GLY A 205 -20.65 -8.18 -40.78
N ASP A 206 -21.57 -8.13 -39.82
CA ASP A 206 -22.97 -7.73 -40.05
C ASP A 206 -23.26 -6.41 -39.33
N SER A 207 -22.77 -5.31 -39.89
CA SER A 207 -23.01 -3.92 -39.46
C SER A 207 -24.51 -3.53 -39.40
N ALA A 208 -25.41 -4.42 -39.82
CA ALA A 208 -26.85 -4.17 -39.92
C ALA A 208 -27.67 -4.66 -38.70
N LYS A 209 -27.08 -5.37 -37.72
CA LYS A 209 -27.83 -5.91 -36.56
C LYS A 209 -27.22 -5.64 -35.18
N VAL A 210 -26.30 -4.69 -35.06
CA VAL A 210 -25.76 -4.31 -33.74
C VAL A 210 -26.77 -3.40 -33.02
N LYS A 211 -27.59 -3.97 -32.14
CA LYS A 211 -28.59 -3.23 -31.35
C LYS A 211 -27.98 -2.26 -30.33
N ASN A 212 -26.70 -2.43 -29.99
CA ASN A 212 -25.98 -1.62 -29.02
C ASN A 212 -24.71 -1.08 -29.68
N GLN A 213 -24.70 0.20 -30.08
CA GLN A 213 -23.47 0.83 -30.58
C GLN A 213 -22.37 0.68 -29.53
N GLU A 214 -21.26 0.05 -29.94
CA GLU A 214 -20.05 0.04 -29.14
C GLU A 214 -19.49 1.46 -29.07
N GLY A 215 -18.92 1.80 -27.92
CA GLY A 215 -18.39 3.11 -27.67
C GLY A 215 -17.68 3.19 -26.34
N PHE A 216 -17.01 4.31 -26.13
CA PHE A 216 -16.20 4.56 -24.95
C PHE A 216 -16.91 5.51 -24.00
N TYR A 217 -16.78 5.25 -22.70
CA TYR A 217 -17.16 6.20 -21.67
C TYR A 217 -15.94 6.99 -21.23
N MET A 218 -16.05 8.32 -21.20
CA MET A 218 -15.02 9.15 -20.57
C MET A 218 -15.01 8.93 -19.06
N ILE A 219 -13.81 8.77 -18.50
CA ILE A 219 -13.58 8.65 -17.07
C ILE A 219 -12.76 9.88 -16.65
N GLY A 220 -13.39 10.80 -15.93
CA GLY A 220 -12.72 12.00 -15.42
C GLY A 220 -12.04 11.77 -14.07
N GLY A 221 -10.95 12.50 -13.81
CA GLY A 221 -10.30 12.56 -12.50
C GLY A 221 -9.72 11.23 -12.01
N ALA A 222 -9.34 10.34 -12.93
CA ALA A 222 -8.71 9.06 -12.62
C ALA A 222 -7.24 9.05 -13.04
N HIS A 223 -6.39 8.42 -12.25
CA HIS A 223 -5.07 8.01 -12.71
C HIS A 223 -5.23 6.95 -13.81
N LEU A 224 -4.32 6.95 -14.79
CA LEU A 224 -4.34 5.94 -15.83
C LEU A 224 -4.07 4.55 -15.22
N PRO A 225 -4.68 3.48 -15.77
CA PRO A 225 -4.33 2.12 -15.38
C PRO A 225 -2.85 1.82 -15.62
N ASP A 226 -2.32 0.80 -14.94
CA ASP A 226 -0.93 0.41 -15.13
C ASP A 226 -0.63 0.06 -16.58
N LYS A 227 0.54 0.51 -17.05
CA LYS A 227 1.02 0.29 -18.41
C LYS A 227 0.02 0.77 -19.48
N ALA A 228 -0.78 1.79 -19.17
CA ALA A 228 -1.70 2.37 -20.13
C ALA A 228 -0.98 2.75 -21.43
N GLN A 229 -1.53 2.31 -22.55
CA GLN A 229 -1.09 2.70 -23.87
C GLN A 229 -2.09 3.69 -24.45
N GLY A 230 -1.60 4.85 -24.86
CA GLY A 230 -2.40 5.83 -25.59
C GLY A 230 -2.49 5.43 -27.07
N THR A 231 -3.69 5.35 -27.60
CA THR A 231 -3.94 5.25 -29.04
C THR A 231 -4.90 6.36 -29.42
N ASP A 232 -4.62 7.07 -30.50
CA ASP A 232 -5.60 8.02 -31.04
C ASP A 232 -6.84 7.26 -31.51
N ALA A 233 -7.98 7.53 -30.87
CA ALA A 233 -9.25 7.02 -31.34
C ALA A 233 -9.64 7.83 -32.58
N ALA A 234 -9.63 7.20 -33.76
CA ALA A 234 -10.07 7.85 -35.00
C ALA A 234 -11.56 8.29 -34.94
N ASN A 235 -12.37 7.58 -34.14
CA ASN A 235 -13.80 7.79 -33.95
C ASN A 235 -14.29 7.04 -32.69
N VAL A 236 -15.33 7.53 -31.99
CA VAL A 236 -15.99 6.79 -30.89
C VAL A 236 -16.62 5.46 -31.35
N HIS A 237 -16.82 5.29 -32.65
CA HIS A 237 -17.32 4.08 -33.31
C HIS A 237 -16.24 3.19 -33.93
N SER A 238 -14.97 3.61 -33.92
CA SER A 238 -13.88 2.72 -34.31
C SER A 238 -13.49 1.88 -33.11
N CYS A 239 -13.66 0.56 -33.23
CA CYS A 239 -12.63 -0.33 -32.74
C CYS A 239 -11.38 -0.17 -33.62
#